data_AF-J3ME96-F1
#
_entry.id   AF-J3ME96-F1
#
_cell.length_a   1.000
_cell.length_b   1.000
_cell.length_c   1.000
_cell.angle_alpha   90.00
_cell.angle_beta   90.00
_cell.angle_gamma   90.00
#
_symmetry.space_group_name_H-M   'P 1'
#
loop_
_entity.id
_entity.type
_entity.pdbx_description
1 polymer ?
#
loop_
_entity_poly.entity_id
_entity_poly.type
_entity_poly.pdbx_seq_one_letter_code
_entity_poly.pdbx_strand_id
1 'polypeptide(L)'
;MKRAGGHGGRTMVFDMEDEETKTKEMEDLCSKLASLIPQDYLPMDTTSQGSSDDLPNQLTHAASYIKDLTEREITVKSDEASHFDVDLTMSSENRVELYMLIHAIEEDGRIEIVQASSCLLEDGNLVHMIKCRARSSAVNIDASMVESRIKRLLITPHAKP
;
A
#
# COMPACT_ATOMS: atom_id res chain seq x y z
N MET A 1 -6.65 70.26 41.20
CA MET A 1 -5.45 69.39 41.17
C MET A 1 -5.87 67.95 40.95
N LYS A 2 -5.16 67.26 40.05
CA LYS A 2 -4.92 65.82 39.92
C LYS A 2 -6.09 64.86 39.59
N ARG A 3 -5.87 64.20 38.44
CA ARG A 3 -6.57 63.09 37.80
C ARG A 3 -6.36 61.79 38.59
N ALA A 4 -7.26 60.83 38.42
CA ALA A 4 -6.90 59.43 38.17
C ALA A 4 -8.11 58.68 37.59
N GLY A 5 -8.15 58.58 36.26
CA GLY A 5 -8.92 57.56 35.57
C GLY A 5 -8.15 56.24 35.63
N GLY A 6 -8.87 55.15 35.89
CA GLY A 6 -8.33 53.79 35.87
C GLY A 6 -9.34 52.86 35.22
N HIS A 7 -9.38 52.86 33.89
CA HIS A 7 -10.14 51.88 33.11
C HIS A 7 -9.25 50.65 32.96
N GLY A 8 -9.44 49.67 33.85
CA GLY A 8 -8.81 48.36 33.76
C GLY A 8 -9.46 47.54 32.66
N GLY A 9 -9.09 47.79 31.41
CA GLY A 9 -9.38 46.89 30.30
C GLY A 9 -8.55 45.61 30.46
N ARG A 10 -9.18 44.51 30.86
CA ARG A 10 -8.60 43.18 30.69
C ARG A 10 -8.56 42.87 29.20
N THR A 11 -7.37 42.90 28.60
CA THR A 11 -7.12 42.27 27.31
C THR A 11 -7.36 40.77 27.50
N MET A 12 -8.35 40.23 26.80
CA MET A 12 -8.52 38.78 26.67
C MET A 12 -7.42 38.34 25.72
N VAL A 13 -6.36 37.72 26.24
CA VAL A 13 -5.40 36.97 25.43
C VAL A 13 -6.19 35.78 24.94
N PHE A 14 -6.57 35.78 23.67
CA PHE A 14 -7.03 34.56 23.01
C PHE A 14 -5.78 33.68 22.89
N ASP A 15 -5.83 32.47 23.46
CA ASP A 15 -4.87 31.42 23.17
C ASP A 15 -4.92 31.15 21.66
N MET A 16 -4.04 31.81 20.93
CA MET A 16 -3.80 31.63 19.50
C MET A 16 -2.75 30.55 19.32
N GLU A 17 -2.88 29.46 20.07
CA GLU A 17 -1.99 28.29 20.06
C GLU A 17 -2.83 27.05 19.74
N ASP A 18 -3.51 27.01 18.59
CA ASP A 18 -4.18 25.75 18.20
C ASP A 18 -4.60 25.57 16.73
N GLU A 19 -4.40 26.55 15.84
CA GLU A 19 -4.68 26.38 14.39
C GLU A 19 -3.41 26.20 13.55
N GLU A 20 -2.33 26.92 13.86
CA GLU A 20 -1.09 26.87 13.06
C GLU A 20 -0.31 25.55 13.25
N THR A 21 -0.49 24.87 14.37
CA THR A 21 0.07 23.54 14.63
C THR A 21 -0.69 22.45 13.88
N LYS A 22 -2.02 22.51 13.88
CA LYS A 22 -2.89 21.56 13.17
C LYS A 22 -2.73 21.63 11.65
N THR A 23 -2.49 22.83 11.11
CA THR A 23 -2.23 23.01 9.67
C THR A 23 -0.90 22.42 9.24
N LYS A 24 0.17 22.59 10.04
CA LYS A 24 1.47 21.94 9.80
C LYS A 24 1.39 20.42 9.93
N GLU A 25 0.70 19.90 10.95
CA GLU A 25 0.48 18.46 11.10
C GLU A 25 -0.29 17.86 9.94
N MET A 26 -1.31 18.56 9.44
CA MET A 26 -2.10 18.12 8.29
C MET A 26 -1.25 18.09 7.01
N GLU A 27 -0.39 19.08 6.80
CA GLU A 27 0.56 19.12 5.68
C GLU A 27 1.58 17.97 5.73
N ASP A 28 2.13 17.67 6.92
CA ASP A 28 3.04 16.54 7.14
C ASP A 28 2.36 15.19 6.84
N LEU A 29 1.12 15.01 7.29
CA LEU A 29 0.34 13.80 7.04
C LEU A 29 0.05 13.62 5.54
N CYS A 30 -0.30 14.70 4.83
CA CYS A 30 -0.54 14.67 3.39
C CYS A 30 0.74 14.34 2.61
N SER A 31 1.88 14.90 3.03
CA SER A 31 3.19 14.58 2.45
C SER A 31 3.56 13.12 2.65
N LYS A 32 3.29 12.58 3.84
CA LYS A 32 3.49 11.17 4.15
C LYS A 32 2.58 10.26 3.34
N LEU A 33 1.31 10.64 3.17
CA LEU A 33 0.36 9.91 2.32
C LEU A 33 0.84 9.87 0.87
N ALA A 34 1.28 11.00 0.30
CA ALA A 34 1.85 11.06 -1.04
C ALA A 34 3.04 10.11 -1.24
N SER A 35 3.92 9.99 -0.23
CA SER A 35 5.07 9.09 -0.30
C SER A 35 4.71 7.60 -0.32
N LEU A 36 3.51 7.24 0.16
CA LEU A 36 3.03 5.84 0.24
C LEU A 36 2.24 5.43 -1.01
N ILE A 37 1.73 6.39 -1.78
CA ILE A 37 1.00 6.15 -3.00
C ILE A 37 2.00 5.94 -4.15
N PRO A 38 1.90 4.86 -4.93
CA PRO A 38 2.76 4.66 -6.09
C PRO A 38 2.62 5.81 -7.11
N GLN A 39 3.72 6.16 -7.76
CA GLN A 39 3.77 7.28 -8.73
C GLN A 39 2.78 7.11 -9.89
N ASP A 40 2.40 5.88 -10.25
CA ASP A 40 1.41 5.59 -11.29
C ASP A 40 -0.01 6.05 -10.93
N TYR A 41 -0.28 6.27 -9.65
CA TYR A 41 -1.54 6.82 -9.14
C TYR A 41 -1.46 8.34 -8.94
N LEU A 42 -0.30 8.97 -9.16
CA LEU A 42 -0.13 10.41 -9.04
C LEU A 42 -0.19 11.07 -10.43
N PRO A 43 -0.89 12.20 -10.60
CA PRO A 43 -0.91 12.92 -11.87
C PRO A 43 0.50 13.43 -12.21
N MET A 44 0.92 13.22 -13.46
CA MET A 44 2.29 13.44 -13.96
C MET A 44 2.76 14.91 -14.02
N ASP A 45 1.98 15.90 -13.56
CA ASP A 45 2.33 17.31 -13.70
C ASP A 45 1.89 18.14 -12.50
N THR A 46 2.73 18.25 -11.46
CA THR A 46 2.73 19.45 -10.61
C THR A 46 4.16 19.88 -10.31
N THR A 47 4.75 20.60 -11.27
CA THR A 47 5.77 21.59 -10.94
C THR A 47 5.14 22.59 -9.97
N SER A 48 5.47 22.46 -8.68
CA SER A 48 5.55 23.56 -7.71
C SER A 48 4.40 24.57 -7.75
N GLN A 49 3.28 24.30 -7.07
CA GLN A 49 2.60 25.36 -6.31
C GLN A 49 1.66 24.76 -5.26
N GLY A 50 1.96 25.00 -3.99
CA GLY A 50 1.11 24.60 -2.86
C GLY A 50 -0.23 25.35 -2.88
N SER A 51 -1.21 24.80 -3.58
CA SER A 51 -2.62 25.16 -3.44
C SER A 51 -3.36 24.03 -2.73
N SER A 52 -4.17 24.38 -1.73
CA SER A 52 -5.00 23.44 -0.96
C SER A 52 -6.04 22.67 -1.79
N ASP A 53 -6.17 22.97 -3.08
CA ASP A 53 -7.11 22.36 -4.02
C ASP A 53 -6.68 20.96 -4.51
N ASP A 54 -5.43 20.54 -4.28
CA ASP A 54 -4.93 19.21 -4.65
C ASP A 54 -5.18 18.12 -3.59
N LEU A 55 -5.56 18.52 -2.37
CA LEU A 55 -5.87 17.60 -1.28
C LEU A 55 -6.99 16.59 -1.61
N PRO A 56 -8.16 16.99 -2.17
CA PRO A 56 -9.20 16.02 -2.53
C PRO A 56 -8.76 15.04 -3.62
N ASN A 57 -7.92 15.47 -4.57
CA ASN A 57 -7.38 14.58 -5.60
C ASN A 57 -6.41 13.58 -4.97
N GLN A 58 -5.49 14.04 -4.11
CA GLN A 58 -4.57 13.17 -3.37
C GLN A 58 -5.32 12.13 -2.51
N LEU A 59 -6.38 12.54 -1.81
CA LEU A 59 -7.21 11.63 -1.03
C LEU A 59 -7.97 10.64 -1.92
N THR A 60 -8.41 11.07 -3.10
CA THR A 60 -9.07 10.19 -4.09
C THR A 60 -8.10 9.14 -4.61
N HIS A 61 -6.86 9.51 -4.94
CA HIS A 61 -5.82 8.57 -5.35
C HIS A 61 -5.43 7.60 -4.23
N ALA A 62 -5.33 8.10 -2.99
CA ALA A 62 -5.10 7.26 -1.82
C ALA A 62 -6.25 6.26 -1.62
N ALA A 63 -7.49 6.70 -1.75
CA ALA A 63 -8.67 5.84 -1.63
C ALA A 63 -8.70 4.77 -2.74
N SER A 64 -8.33 5.12 -3.98
CA SER A 64 -8.17 4.15 -5.08
C SER A 64 -7.08 3.14 -4.75
N TYR A 65 -5.89 3.58 -4.35
CA TYR A 65 -4.80 2.69 -4.02
C TYR A 65 -5.13 1.76 -2.83
N ILE A 66 -5.80 2.27 -1.79
CA ILE A 66 -6.30 1.46 -0.67
C ILE A 66 -7.29 0.43 -1.18
N LYS A 67 -8.24 0.83 -2.02
CA LYS A 67 -9.21 -0.08 -2.63
C LYS A 67 -8.50 -1.19 -3.40
N ASP A 68 -7.51 -0.86 -4.24
CA ASP A 68 -6.77 -1.84 -5.01
C ASP A 68 -5.91 -2.76 -4.14
N LEU A 69 -5.37 -2.25 -3.03
CA LEU A 69 -4.68 -3.06 -2.03
C LEU A 69 -5.65 -4.02 -1.32
N THR A 70 -6.88 -3.59 -1.04
CA THR A 70 -7.89 -4.44 -0.39
C THR A 70 -8.50 -5.48 -1.32
N GLU A 71 -8.53 -5.22 -2.63
CA GLU A 71 -9.01 -6.17 -3.64
C GLU A 71 -7.97 -7.23 -4.01
N ARG A 72 -6.73 -7.09 -3.54
CA ARG A 72 -5.69 -8.14 -3.64
C ARG A 72 -5.85 -9.11 -2.49
N GLU A 73 -6.52 -10.22 -2.75
CA GLU A 73 -6.64 -11.31 -1.78
C GLU A 73 -5.60 -12.38 -2.06
N ILE A 74 -4.69 -12.60 -1.10
CA ILE A 74 -3.70 -13.66 -1.14
C ILE A 74 -4.11 -14.74 -0.14
N THR A 75 -4.29 -15.96 -0.61
CA THR A 75 -4.54 -17.12 0.23
C THR A 75 -3.45 -18.14 0.02
N VAL A 76 -2.72 -18.49 1.08
CA VAL A 76 -1.71 -19.55 1.07
C VAL A 76 -2.22 -20.70 1.91
N LYS A 77 -2.44 -21.86 1.30
CA LYS A 77 -2.89 -23.09 1.96
C LYS A 77 -1.72 -24.07 2.02
N SER A 78 -1.45 -24.61 3.21
CA SER A 78 -0.52 -25.73 3.39
C SER A 78 -1.33 -27.00 3.58
N ASP A 79 -1.25 -27.94 2.63
CA ASP A 79 -1.99 -29.21 2.71
C ASP A 79 -1.19 -30.25 3.51
N GLU A 80 0.14 -30.21 3.39
CA GLU A 80 1.08 -31.13 4.05
C GLU A 80 2.40 -30.41 4.36
N ALA A 81 3.25 -30.97 5.23
CA ALA A 81 4.54 -30.37 5.63
C ALA A 81 5.49 -30.00 4.46
N SER A 82 5.22 -30.51 3.25
CA SER A 82 5.99 -30.24 2.05
C SER A 82 5.22 -29.62 0.88
N HIS A 83 3.89 -29.46 0.92
CA HIS A 83 3.10 -28.97 -0.23
C HIS A 83 2.28 -27.74 0.14
N PHE A 84 2.30 -26.75 -0.75
CA PHE A 84 1.63 -25.46 -0.59
C PHE A 84 0.89 -25.08 -1.87
N ASP A 85 -0.32 -24.57 -1.69
CA ASP A 85 -1.11 -23.98 -2.75
C ASP A 85 -1.24 -22.49 -2.46
N VAL A 86 -0.89 -21.67 -3.45
CA VAL A 86 -0.98 -20.22 -3.42
C VAL A 86 -2.06 -19.82 -4.40
N ASP A 87 -3.13 -19.24 -3.87
CA ASP A 87 -4.21 -18.62 -4.64
C ASP A 87 -4.06 -17.10 -4.48
N LEU A 88 -3.86 -16.38 -5.57
CA LEU A 88 -3.81 -14.92 -5.59
C LEU A 88 -4.88 -14.39 -6.53
N THR A 89 -5.83 -13.64 -5.98
CA THR A 89 -6.85 -12.92 -6.74
C THR A 89 -6.51 -11.44 -6.74
N MET A 90 -6.55 -10.82 -7.93
CA MET A 90 -6.29 -9.40 -8.09
C MET A 90 -7.22 -8.77 -9.11
N SER A 91 -7.53 -7.49 -8.92
CA SER A 91 -8.29 -6.71 -9.88
C SER A 91 -7.52 -6.52 -11.19
N SER A 92 -8.27 -6.26 -12.25
CA SER A 92 -7.71 -6.13 -13.61
C SER A 92 -6.72 -4.96 -13.78
N GLU A 93 -6.76 -3.99 -12.86
CA GLU A 93 -6.02 -2.72 -12.90
C GLU A 93 -4.61 -2.84 -12.32
N ASN A 94 -4.36 -3.82 -11.44
CA ASN A 94 -3.03 -4.04 -10.84
C ASN A 94 -2.54 -5.46 -11.09
N ARG A 95 -2.19 -5.73 -12.35
CA ARG A 95 -1.74 -7.05 -12.79
C ARG A 95 -0.28 -7.26 -12.44
N VAL A 96 -0.02 -8.32 -11.68
CA VAL A 96 1.32 -8.89 -11.59
C VAL A 96 1.41 -10.06 -12.54
N GLU A 97 2.45 -10.10 -13.34
CA GLU A 97 2.64 -11.21 -14.27
C GLU A 97 3.00 -12.49 -13.51
N LEU A 98 2.48 -13.64 -13.97
CA LEU A 98 2.65 -14.93 -13.29
C LEU A 98 4.14 -15.28 -13.06
N TYR A 99 5.04 -14.89 -13.97
CA TYR A 99 6.48 -15.13 -13.81
C TYR A 99 7.09 -14.35 -12.63
N MET A 100 6.58 -13.15 -12.32
CA MET A 100 7.06 -12.36 -11.18
C MET A 100 6.67 -13.02 -9.87
N LEU A 101 5.45 -13.57 -9.82
CA LEU A 101 4.99 -14.39 -8.69
C LEU A 101 5.88 -15.62 -8.50
N ILE A 102 6.16 -16.35 -9.58
CA ILE A 102 7.03 -17.54 -9.54
C ILE A 102 8.41 -17.15 -9.01
N HIS A 103 9.01 -16.08 -9.51
CA HIS A 103 10.30 -15.61 -9.02
C HIS A 103 10.28 -15.19 -7.55
N ALA A 104 9.22 -14.53 -7.09
CA ALA A 104 9.08 -14.17 -5.68
C ALA A 104 8.95 -15.42 -4.80
N ILE A 105 8.25 -16.46 -5.24
CA ILE A 105 8.11 -17.71 -4.48
C ILE A 105 9.44 -18.47 -4.46
N GLU A 106 10.14 -18.56 -5.59
CA GLU A 106 11.40 -19.30 -5.75
C GLU A 106 12.67 -18.55 -5.30
N GLU A 107 12.55 -17.34 -4.75
CA GLU A 107 13.68 -16.44 -4.40
C GLU A 107 14.86 -17.15 -3.68
N ASP A 108 14.57 -18.09 -2.77
CA ASP A 108 15.58 -18.83 -1.99
C ASP A 108 16.04 -20.16 -2.61
N GLY A 109 15.42 -20.59 -3.71
CA GLY A 109 15.61 -21.92 -4.29
C GLY A 109 15.24 -23.08 -3.35
N ARG A 110 14.40 -22.82 -2.34
CA ARG A 110 13.87 -23.82 -1.38
C ARG A 110 12.52 -24.40 -1.80
N ILE A 111 11.77 -23.66 -2.60
CA ILE A 111 10.47 -24.03 -3.14
C ILE A 111 10.67 -24.43 -4.60
N GLU A 112 9.95 -25.45 -5.03
CA GLU A 112 9.82 -25.88 -6.42
C GLU A 112 8.37 -25.64 -6.85
N ILE A 113 8.18 -24.97 -7.98
CA ILE A 113 6.85 -24.83 -8.57
C ILE A 113 6.48 -26.12 -9.29
N VAL A 114 5.39 -26.74 -8.87
CA VAL A 114 4.85 -27.97 -9.47
C VAL A 114 3.89 -27.62 -10.61
N GLN A 115 3.04 -26.63 -10.38
CA GLN A 115 2.05 -26.16 -11.35
C GLN A 115 1.81 -24.68 -11.14
N ALA A 116 1.70 -23.93 -12.23
CA ALA A 116 1.30 -22.54 -12.20
C ALA A 116 0.27 -22.30 -13.31
N SER A 117 -0.80 -21.59 -12.97
CA SER A 117 -1.84 -21.25 -13.92
C SER A 117 -2.41 -19.87 -13.61
N SER A 118 -2.89 -19.19 -14.63
CA SER A 118 -3.63 -17.94 -14.49
C SER A 118 -4.93 -18.00 -15.27
N CYS A 119 -6.00 -17.44 -14.71
CA CYS A 119 -7.28 -17.32 -15.38
C CYS A 119 -7.86 -15.92 -15.18
N LEU A 120 -8.48 -15.40 -16.24
CA LEU A 120 -9.26 -14.17 -16.20
C LEU A 120 -10.71 -14.54 -15.95
N LEU A 121 -11.28 -14.03 -14.87
CA LEU A 121 -12.68 -14.21 -14.50
C LEU A 121 -13.58 -13.25 -15.29
N GLU A 122 -14.88 -13.55 -15.32
CA GLU A 122 -15.88 -12.76 -16.07
C GLU A 122 -16.09 -11.35 -15.50
N ASP A 123 -15.80 -11.15 -14.22
CA ASP A 123 -15.82 -9.86 -13.53
C ASP A 123 -14.57 -9.01 -13.82
N GLY A 124 -13.64 -9.53 -14.63
CA GLY A 124 -12.38 -8.88 -14.99
C GLY A 124 -11.24 -9.18 -14.02
N ASN A 125 -11.48 -9.90 -12.91
CA ASN A 125 -10.43 -10.25 -11.96
C ASN A 125 -9.48 -11.30 -12.54
N LEU A 126 -8.20 -11.16 -12.22
CA LEU A 126 -7.16 -12.11 -12.59
C LEU A 126 -6.84 -12.99 -11.38
N VAL A 127 -6.94 -14.31 -11.55
CA VAL A 127 -6.59 -15.28 -10.52
C VAL A 127 -5.36 -16.04 -10.95
N HIS A 128 -4.37 -16.10 -10.06
CA HIS A 128 -3.20 -16.95 -10.17
C HIS A 128 -3.31 -18.08 -9.17
N MET A 129 -3.16 -19.32 -9.66
CA MET A 129 -3.08 -20.52 -8.84
C MET A 129 -1.71 -21.14 -9.05
N ILE A 130 -0.95 -21.25 -7.96
CA ILE A 130 0.40 -21.81 -7.96
C ILE A 130 0.47 -22.91 -6.93
N LYS A 131 0.72 -24.13 -7.40
CA LYS A 131 1.04 -25.28 -6.56
C LYS A 131 2.54 -25.43 -6.47
N CYS A 132 3.04 -25.47 -5.24
CA CYS A 132 4.46 -25.53 -4.99
C CYS A 132 4.79 -26.51 -3.87
N ARG A 133 6.02 -27.00 -3.89
CA ARG A 133 6.51 -28.04 -2.97
C ARG A 133 7.87 -27.64 -2.43
N ALA A 134 8.17 -28.04 -1.21
CA ALA A 134 9.52 -27.95 -0.68
C ALA A 134 10.49 -28.83 -1.50
N ARG A 135 11.63 -28.26 -1.92
CA ARG A 135 12.70 -29.00 -2.61
C ARG A 135 13.42 -29.99 -1.72
N SER A 136 13.31 -29.82 -0.40
CA SER A 136 13.91 -30.70 0.59
C SER A 136 12.96 -30.91 1.75
N SER A 137 12.80 -32.16 2.17
CA SER A 137 11.97 -32.57 3.31
C SER A 137 12.50 -32.07 4.66
N ALA A 138 13.72 -31.51 4.70
CA ALA A 138 14.33 -30.93 5.90
C ALA A 138 14.05 -29.43 6.07
N VAL A 139 13.47 -28.78 5.05
CA VAL A 139 13.16 -27.35 5.09
C VAL A 139 11.70 -27.19 5.46
N ASN A 140 11.43 -26.74 6.69
CA ASN A 140 10.10 -26.26 7.06
C ASN A 140 9.85 -24.95 6.31
N ILE A 141 8.98 -24.99 5.32
CA ILE A 141 8.54 -23.81 4.58
C ILE A 141 7.28 -23.33 5.27
N ASP A 142 7.29 -22.08 5.71
CA ASP A 142 6.14 -21.47 6.37
C ASP A 142 5.30 -20.72 5.33
N ALA A 143 3.99 -20.91 5.36
CA ALA A 143 3.04 -20.17 4.53
C ALA A 143 3.21 -18.65 4.72
N SER A 144 3.51 -18.20 5.94
CA SER A 144 3.72 -16.79 6.27
C SER A 144 4.90 -16.16 5.50
N MET A 145 5.94 -16.95 5.23
CA MET A 145 7.11 -16.53 4.45
C MET A 145 6.72 -16.28 3.01
N VAL A 146 5.99 -17.21 2.40
CA VAL A 146 5.52 -17.12 1.01
C VAL A 146 4.58 -15.93 0.85
N GLU A 147 3.63 -15.79 1.76
CA GLU A 147 2.70 -14.65 1.79
C GLU A 147 3.45 -13.32 1.89
N SER A 148 4.45 -13.22 2.78
CA SER A 148 5.26 -12.01 2.95
C SER A 148 6.06 -11.64 1.70
N ARG A 149 6.51 -12.63 0.91
CA ARG A 149 7.20 -12.39 -0.36
C ARG A 149 6.27 -11.83 -1.41
N ILE A 150 5.10 -12.44 -1.56
CA ILE A 150 4.10 -11.99 -2.53
C ILE A 150 3.60 -10.59 -2.13
N LYS A 151 3.37 -10.32 -0.84
CA LYS A 151 3.02 -8.98 -0.35
C LYS A 151 4.10 -7.95 -0.69
N ARG A 152 5.39 -8.28 -0.49
CA ARG A 152 6.48 -7.37 -0.90
C ARG A 152 6.44 -7.10 -2.40
N LEU A 153 6.27 -8.12 -3.24
CA LEU A 153 6.13 -7.96 -4.69
C LEU A 153 4.97 -7.01 -5.05
N LEU A 154 3.83 -7.12 -4.36
CA LEU A 154 2.63 -6.32 -4.64
C LEU A 154 2.70 -4.87 -4.13
N ILE A 155 3.53 -4.59 -3.13
CA ILE A 155 3.68 -3.25 -2.53
C ILE A 155 4.84 -2.49 -3.17
N THR A 156 5.83 -3.19 -3.72
CA THR A 156 6.98 -2.52 -4.34
C THR A 156 6.60 -2.01 -5.72
N PRO A 157 6.71 -0.71 -6.02
CA PRO A 157 6.50 -0.20 -7.37
C PRO A 157 7.57 -0.78 -8.28
N HIS A 158 7.17 -1.68 -9.18
CA HIS A 158 8.07 -2.22 -10.18
C HIS A 158 8.32 -1.17 -11.25
N ALA A 159 9.51 -0.55 -11.21
CA ALA A 159 10.07 0.07 -12.40
C ALA A 159 10.20 -1.03 -13.47
N LYS A 160 9.49 -0.86 -14.58
CA LYS A 160 9.61 -1.72 -15.76
C LYS A 160 11.08 -1.76 -16.22
N PRO A 161 11.63 -2.93 -16.60
CA PRO A 161 12.93 -3.01 -17.24
C PRO A 161 12.96 -2.30 -18.60
#